data_AF-A0A534BNR8-F1
#
_entry.id   AF-A0A534BNR8-F1
#
_cell.length_a   1.000
_cell.length_b   1.000
_cell.length_c   1.000
_cell.angle_alpha   90.00
_cell.angle_beta   90.00
_cell.angle_gamma   90.00
#
_symmetry.space_group_name_H-M   'P 1'
#
loop_
_entity.id
_entity.type
_entity.pdbx_description
1 polymer ?
#
loop_
_entity_poly.entity_id
_entity_poly.type
_entity_poly.pdbx_seq_one_letter_code
_entity_poly.pdbx_strand_id
1 'polypeptide(L)' 'MGCVVNGPGESRLANIGISLPGTGERPVAPVYEDGEKTVTLKGERIAEEFQEIVEQYVARRYARSGDT' A
#
# COMPACT_ATOMS: atom_id res chain seq x y z
N MET A 1 -3.41 4.08 -15.20
CA MET A 1 -4.53 3.24 -14.71
C MET A 1 -3.91 2.23 -13.75
N GLY A 2 -3.71 2.62 -12.49
CA GLY A 2 -2.96 1.83 -11.51
C GLY A 2 -3.85 0.78 -10.87
N CYS A 3 -3.62 -0.49 -11.19
CA CYS A 3 -4.40 -1.62 -10.71
C CYS A 3 -4.33 -1.73 -9.18
N VAL A 4 -5.49 -1.74 -8.52
CA VAL A 4 -5.62 -2.25 -7.15
C VAL A 4 -5.48 -3.77 -7.26
N VAL A 5 -4.31 -4.29 -6.90
CA VAL A 5 -3.94 -5.71 -7.03
C VAL A 5 -4.45 -6.55 -5.85
N ASN A 6 -5.20 -7.60 -6.16
CA ASN A 6 -5.90 -8.48 -5.21
C ASN A 6 -5.13 -9.79 -4.96
N GLY A 7 -3.81 -9.73 -4.69
CA GLY A 7 -3.06 -10.96 -4.41
C GLY A 7 -1.66 -10.77 -3.79
N PRO A 8 -1.26 -11.68 -2.87
CA PRO A 8 0.06 -11.66 -2.22
C PRO A 8 1.24 -11.92 -3.17
N GLY A 9 1.00 -12.51 -4.35
CA GLY A 9 2.02 -12.71 -5.39
C GLY A 9 2.34 -11.45 -6.20
N GLU A 10 1.34 -10.65 -6.55
CA GLU A 10 1.51 -9.41 -7.32
C GLU A 10 1.97 -8.23 -6.43
N SER A 11 1.59 -8.25 -5.15
CA SER A 11 2.03 -7.24 -4.16
C SER A 11 3.55 -7.29 -3.88
N ARG A 12 4.24 -8.39 -4.19
CA ARG A 12 5.71 -8.51 -4.10
C ARG A 12 6.46 -7.89 -5.28
N LEU A 13 5.77 -7.64 -6.38
CA LEU A 13 6.32 -6.98 -7.57
C LEU A 13 6.02 -5.48 -7.59
N ALA A 14 5.09 -5.02 -6.73
CA ALA A 14 4.75 -3.62 -6.55
C ALA A 14 5.72 -2.94 -5.58
N ASN A 15 6.05 -1.68 -5.86
CA ASN A 15 6.82 -0.83 -4.94
C ASN A 15 6.07 -0.57 -3.63
N ILE A 16 4.74 -0.53 -3.68
CA ILE A 16 3.87 -0.42 -2.52
C ILE A 16 2.53 -1.11 -2.84
N GLY A 17 1.97 -1.84 -1.87
CA GLY A 17 0.70 -2.56 -2.02
C GLY A 17 -0.01 -2.81 -0.69
N ILE A 18 -1.33 -3.02 -0.75
CA ILE A 18 -2.17 -3.34 0.41
C ILE A 18 -2.98 -4.60 0.15
N SER A 19 -3.05 -5.49 1.14
CA SER A 19 -3.96 -6.64 1.10
C SER A 19 -5.24 -6.28 1.84
N LEU A 20 -6.31 -5.99 1.11
CA LEU A 20 -7.61 -5.70 1.71
C LEU A 20 -8.25 -6.98 2.29
N PRO A 21 -9.03 -6.87 3.37
CA PRO A 21 -9.79 -7.99 3.93
C PRO A 21 -10.93 -8.38 2.97
N GLY A 22 -11.29 -9.66 2.97
CA GLY A 22 -12.45 -10.16 2.25
C GLY A 22 -13.77 -9.76 2.90
N THR A 23 -14.87 -9.96 2.16
CA THR A 23 -16.23 -9.67 2.64
C THR A 23 -16.56 -10.48 3.90
N GLY A 24 -16.83 -9.78 5.01
CA GLY A 24 -17.17 -10.41 6.30
C GLY A 24 -15.96 -10.72 7.19
N GLU A 25 -14.74 -10.40 6.75
CA GLU A 25 -13.54 -10.53 7.59
C GLU A 25 -13.33 -9.32 8.49
N ARG A 26 -12.44 -9.46 9.48
CA ARG A 26 -12.03 -8.33 10.33
C ARG A 26 -11.40 -7.24 9.45
N PRO A 27 -11.71 -5.95 9.67
CA PRO A 27 -11.19 -4.85 8.87
C PRO A 27 -9.72 -4.61 9.21
N VAL A 28 -8.84 -5.49 8.72
CA VAL A 28 -7.40 -5.45 8.91
C VAL A 28 -6.72 -5.65 7.57
N ALA A 29 -5.79 -4.77 7.23
CA ALA A 29 -5.15 -4.77 5.92
C ALA A 29 -3.64 -4.55 6.08
N PRO A 30 -2.80 -5.57 5.87
CA PRO A 30 -1.35 -5.39 5.86
C PRO A 30 -0.91 -4.63 4.61
N VAL A 31 0.03 -3.70 4.80
CA VAL A 31 0.69 -2.91 3.76
C VAL A 31 2.10 -3.45 3.55
N TYR A 32 2.52 -3.49 2.29
CA TYR A 32 3.82 -3.94 1.84
C TYR A 32 4.51 -2.81 1.09
N GLU A 33 5.77 -2.53 1.42
CA GLU A 33 6.65 -1.59 0.71
C GLU A 33 7.86 -2.39 0.20
N ASP A 34 8.15 -2.29 -1.09
CA ASP A 34 9.23 -3.01 -1.79
C ASP A 34 9.29 -4.52 -1.47
N GLY A 35 8.11 -5.14 -1.31
CA GLY A 35 7.93 -6.56 -1.01
C GLY A 35 8.02 -6.94 0.47
N GLU A 36 8.32 -6.01 1.36
CA GLU A 36 8.37 -6.22 2.81
C GLU A 36 7.13 -5.68 3.51
N LYS A 37 6.61 -6.41 4.49
CA LYS A 37 5.45 -5.98 5.28
C LYS A 37 5.88 -4.87 6.25
N THR A 38 5.25 -3.69 6.17
CA THR A 38 5.61 -2.54 7.01
C THR A 38 4.59 -2.30 8.12
N VAL A 39 3.37 -1.91 7.75
CA VAL A 39 2.30 -1.60 8.69
C VAL A 39 1.06 -2.48 8.47
N THR A 40 0.14 -2.47 9.42
CA THR A 40 -1.15 -3.15 9.27
C THR A 40 -2.25 -2.18 9.69
N LEU A 41 -3.00 -1.71 8.70
CA LEU A 41 -4.09 -0.77 8.88
C LEU A 41 -5.31 -1.50 9.44
N LYS A 42 -6.11 -0.81 10.24
CA LYS A 42 -7.28 -1.39 10.90
C LYS A 42 -8.44 -0.41 10.95
N GLY A 43 -9.66 -0.93 10.88
CA GLY A 43 -10.88 -0.13 11.02
C GLY A 43 -11.40 0.39 9.69
N GLU A 44 -12.22 1.44 9.74
CA GLU A 44 -13.00 1.92 8.58
C GLU A 44 -12.20 2.86 7.67
N ARG A 45 -11.09 3.43 8.19
CA ARG A 45 -10.28 4.44 7.50
C ARG A 45 -9.09 3.86 6.71
N ILE A 46 -9.10 2.55 6.44
CA ILE A 46 -8.00 1.86 5.74
C ILE A 46 -7.65 2.51 4.40
N ALA A 47 -8.67 2.96 3.64
CA ALA A 47 -8.46 3.59 2.35
C ALA A 47 -7.71 4.94 2.47
N GLU A 48 -8.14 5.79 3.42
CA GLU A 48 -7.52 7.10 3.67
C GLU A 48 -6.08 6.93 4.18
N GLU A 49 -5.89 6.07 5.18
CA GLU A 49 -4.58 5.79 5.77
C GLU A 49 -3.61 5.21 4.72
N PHE A 50 -4.11 4.34 3.83
CA PHE A 50 -3.28 3.80 2.76
C PHE A 50 -2.87 4.87 1.75
N GLN A 51 -3.78 5.79 1.40
CA GLN A 51 -3.46 6.89 0.50
C GLN A 51 -2.34 7.77 1.08
N GLU A 52 -2.39 8.10 2.36
CA GLU A 52 -1.34 8.86 3.05
C GLU A 52 0.02 8.13 2.98
N ILE A 53 0.02 6.81 3.19
CA ILE A 53 1.25 6.01 3.10
C ILE A 53 1.81 6.00 1.68
N VAL A 54 0.96 5.92 0.65
CA VAL A 54 1.38 6.00 -0.75
C VAL A 54 2.00 7.36 -1.05
N GLU A 55 1.38 8.46 -0.62
CA GLU A 55 1.91 9.81 -0.81
C GLU A 55 3.29 9.97 -0.14
N GLN A 56 3.42 9.49 1.11
CA GLN A 56 4.69 9.48 1.83
C GLN A 56 5.74 8.58 1.17
N TYR A 57 5.36 7.41 0.67
CA TYR A 57 6.26 6.51 -0.06
C TYR A 57 6.79 7.20 -1.32
N VAL A 58 5.91 7.80 -2.13
CA VAL A 58 6.29 8.51 -3.35
C VAL A 58 7.22 9.67 -3.05
N ALA A 59 6.89 10.49 -2.03
CA ALA A 59 7.76 11.59 -1.61
C ALA A 59 9.14 11.08 -1.17
N ARG A 60 9.23 10.03 -0.35
CA ARG A 60 10.51 9.47 0.10
C ARG A 60 11.33 8.85 -1.04
N ARG A 61 10.66 8.16 -1.97
CA ARG A 61 11.29 7.36 -3.04
C ARG A 61 11.69 8.18 -4.26
N TYR A 62 10.89 9.19 -4.63
CA TYR A 62 11.02 9.92 -5.91
C TYR A 62 11.24 11.42 -5.78
N ALA A 63 11.26 12.02 -4.57
CA ALA A 63 11.54 13.47 -4.41
C ALA A 63 12.95 13.90 -4.85
N ARG A 64 13.80 12.98 -5.35
CA ARG A 64 15.16 13.26 -5.79
C ARG A 64 15.38 13.10 -7.31
N SER A 65 14.33 12.95 -8.12
CA SER A 65 14.46 12.77 -9.58
C SER A 65 13.70 13.80 -10.44
N GLY A 66 13.30 14.93 -9.85
CA GLY A 66 12.60 16.01 -10.57
C GLY A 66 13.45 17.23 -10.92
N ASP A 67 14.78 17.19 -10.72
CA ASP A 67 15.64 18.35 -10.95
C ASP A 67 16.99 17.91 -11.54
N THR A 68 17.05 17.73 -12.87
CA THR A 68 18.16 18.17 -13.75
C THR A 68 17.67 18.12 -15.20
#